data_AF-J4SKK0-F1
#
_entry.id   AF-J4SKK0-F1
#
_cell.length_a   1.000
_cell.length_b   1.000
_cell.length_c   1.000
_cell.angle_alpha   90.00
_cell.angle_beta   90.00
_cell.angle_gamma   90.00
#
_symmetry.space_group_name_H-M   'P 1'
#
loop_
_entity.id
_entity.type
_entity.pdbx_description
1 polymer ?
#
loop_
_entity_poly.entity_id
_entity_poly.type
_entity_poly.pdbx_seq_one_letter_code
_entity_poly.pdbx_strand_id
1 'polypeptide(L)'
;MTLLNDIAVWTSACAYDHLIPGRGVGVLLDDGSQAALFRLDDGSVYAVGNVDPFSGAAVLSRGIVGDRDGRVTVQSPILKQAFSLEDGSCLDDPTVSVPVYPVRITDDGYVQVARDYQPRAA
;
A
#
# COMPACT_ATOMS: atom_id res chain seq x y z
N MET A 1 24.75 -7.05 18.49
CA MET A 1 23.89 -8.24 18.27
C MET A 1 22.75 -7.81 17.38
N THR A 2 22.94 -7.80 16.05
CA THR A 2 21.84 -7.59 15.10
C THR A 2 22.25 -8.16 13.74
N LEU A 3 21.86 -9.40 13.49
CA LEU A 3 21.60 -9.91 12.15
C LEU A 3 20.16 -10.42 12.23
N LEU A 4 19.20 -9.50 12.19
CA LEU A 4 17.86 -9.85 11.78
C LEU A 4 17.87 -9.67 10.27
N ASN A 5 17.76 -10.79 9.60
CA ASN A 5 17.70 -10.89 8.16
C ASN A 5 16.40 -10.20 7.73
N ASP A 6 16.46 -8.90 7.38
CA ASP A 6 15.36 -8.16 6.76
C ASP A 6 15.14 -8.71 5.34
N ILE A 7 14.58 -9.92 5.26
CA ILE A 7 14.28 -10.57 3.99
C ILE A 7 12.95 -9.99 3.51
N ALA A 8 12.98 -9.23 2.43
CA ALA A 8 11.77 -8.81 1.74
C ALA A 8 11.21 -9.98 0.90
N VAL A 9 9.95 -10.35 1.12
CA VAL A 9 9.23 -11.31 0.27
C VAL A 9 8.36 -10.56 -0.72
N TRP A 10 8.71 -10.67 -2.00
CA TRP A 10 8.08 -9.93 -3.09
C TRP A 10 6.96 -10.72 -3.74
N THR A 11 5.80 -10.10 -3.86
CA THR A 11 4.64 -10.62 -4.62
C THR A 11 4.49 -9.80 -5.91
N SER A 12 4.47 -10.46 -7.06
CA SER A 12 4.15 -9.80 -8.34
C SER A 12 2.66 -9.50 -8.43
N ALA A 13 2.31 -8.23 -8.60
CA ALA A 13 0.92 -7.79 -8.70
C ALA A 13 0.42 -7.84 -10.15
N CYS A 14 0.97 -7.00 -11.03
CA CYS A 14 0.59 -6.93 -12.44
C CYS A 14 1.66 -6.18 -13.26
N ALA A 15 1.49 -6.14 -14.59
CA ALA A 15 2.28 -5.26 -15.46
C ALA A 15 1.97 -3.79 -15.13
N TYR A 16 2.99 -2.93 -15.19
CA TYR A 16 2.89 -1.52 -14.84
C TYR A 16 1.84 -0.75 -15.66
N ASP A 17 1.73 -1.07 -16.95
CA ASP A 17 0.79 -0.46 -17.89
C ASP A 17 -0.67 -0.87 -17.65
N HIS A 18 -0.92 -1.95 -16.90
CA HIS A 18 -2.26 -2.35 -16.46
C HIS A 18 -2.75 -1.54 -15.25
N LEU A 19 -1.86 -0.85 -14.52
CA LEU A 19 -2.26 0.11 -13.49
C LEU A 19 -2.67 1.42 -14.15
N ILE A 20 -3.95 1.75 -14.03
CA ILE A 20 -4.48 3.07 -14.42
C ILE A 20 -4.12 4.06 -13.30
N PRO A 21 -3.46 5.20 -13.62
CA PRO A 21 -3.15 6.22 -12.61
C PRO A 21 -4.36 6.64 -11.77
N GLY A 22 -4.16 6.81 -10.47
CA GLY A 22 -5.17 7.18 -9.48
C GLY A 22 -6.19 6.08 -9.12
N ARG A 23 -6.21 4.95 -9.84
CA ARG A 23 -7.08 3.81 -9.51
C ARG A 23 -6.31 2.75 -8.74
N GLY A 24 -6.69 2.57 -7.48
CA GLY A 24 -6.13 1.51 -6.65
C GLY A 24 -6.58 0.12 -7.06
N VAL A 25 -5.74 -0.87 -6.76
CA VAL A 25 -6.05 -2.29 -6.89
C VAL A 25 -5.66 -3.04 -5.62
N GLY A 26 -6.45 -4.06 -5.25
CA GLY A 26 -6.11 -4.94 -4.14
C GLY A 26 -5.08 -5.99 -4.57
N VAL A 27 -4.06 -6.22 -3.74
CA VAL A 27 -3.03 -7.24 -3.92
C VAL A 27 -3.04 -8.15 -2.71
N LEU A 28 -3.13 -9.47 -2.93
CA LEU A 28 -3.00 -10.48 -1.89
C LEU A 28 -1.54 -10.92 -1.81
N LEU A 29 -0.90 -10.70 -0.67
CA LEU A 29 0.49 -11.11 -0.42
C LEU A 29 0.56 -12.59 -0.03
N ASP A 30 1.76 -13.16 -0.05
CA ASP A 30 2.01 -14.60 0.18
C ASP A 30 1.57 -15.11 1.57
N ASP A 31 1.53 -14.23 2.57
CA ASP A 31 1.09 -14.51 3.94
C ASP A 31 -0.42 -14.28 4.16
N GLY A 32 -1.14 -13.83 3.12
CA GLY A 32 -2.55 -13.48 3.18
C GLY A 32 -2.84 -12.02 3.57
N SER A 33 -1.80 -11.23 3.85
CA SER A 33 -1.94 -9.78 4.03
C SER A 33 -2.47 -9.13 2.75
N GLN A 34 -3.26 -8.07 2.91
CA GLN A 34 -3.90 -7.37 1.78
C GLN A 34 -3.34 -5.97 1.64
N ALA A 35 -2.77 -5.66 0.48
CA ALA A 35 -2.28 -4.34 0.13
C ALA A 35 -3.22 -3.64 -0.87
N ALA A 36 -3.30 -2.32 -0.77
CA ALA A 36 -3.88 -1.43 -1.76
C ALA A 36 -2.73 -0.77 -2.53
N LEU A 37 -2.58 -1.15 -3.80
CA LEU A 37 -1.52 -0.67 -4.70
C LEU A 37 -2.06 0.44 -5.60
N PHE A 38 -1.33 1.54 -5.70
CA PHE A 38 -1.65 2.71 -6.50
C PHE A 38 -0.50 3.04 -7.44
N ARG A 39 -0.84 3.53 -8.63
CA ARG A 39 0.06 4.26 -9.53
C ARG A 39 -0.40 5.71 -9.58
N LEU A 40 0.52 6.67 -9.55
CA LEU A 40 0.22 8.09 -9.71
C LEU A 40 0.51 8.59 -11.13
N ASP A 41 0.08 9.81 -11.43
CA ASP A 41 0.26 10.44 -12.75
C ASP A 41 1.73 10.72 -13.09
N ASP A 42 2.57 10.97 -12.09
CA ASP A 42 4.03 11.10 -12.25
C ASP A 42 4.74 9.76 -12.48
N GLY A 43 3.99 8.66 -12.46
CA GLY A 43 4.45 7.30 -12.70
C GLY A 43 4.95 6.56 -11.48
N SER A 44 5.02 7.20 -10.32
CA SER A 44 5.36 6.55 -9.05
C SER A 44 4.29 5.53 -8.63
N VAL A 45 4.70 4.57 -7.78
CA VAL A 45 3.84 3.50 -7.26
C VAL A 45 3.97 3.39 -5.75
N TYR A 46 2.84 3.19 -5.08
CA TYR A 46 2.75 3.12 -3.62
C TYR A 46 1.82 1.97 -3.21
N ALA A 47 2.12 1.33 -2.08
CA ALA A 47 1.27 0.31 -1.51
C ALA A 47 1.09 0.50 0.00
N VAL A 48 -0.16 0.45 0.45
CA VAL A 48 -0.54 0.53 1.87
C VAL A 48 -1.46 -0.63 2.25
N GLY A 49 -1.80 -0.81 3.52
CA GLY A 49 -2.81 -1.77 3.95
C GLY A 49 -4.16 -1.55 3.25
N ASN A 50 -4.81 -2.62 2.80
CA ASN A 50 -6.11 -2.50 2.13
C ASN A 50 -7.30 -2.39 3.12
N VAL A 51 -7.08 -2.70 4.39
CA VAL A 51 -8.11 -2.66 5.43
C VAL A 51 -8.16 -1.27 6.06
N ASP A 52 -9.32 -0.63 5.96
CA ASP A 52 -9.61 0.62 6.66
C ASP A 52 -9.62 0.36 8.18
N PRO A 53 -8.75 1.02 8.97
CA PRO A 53 -8.57 0.72 10.38
C PRO A 53 -9.73 1.17 11.27
N PHE A 54 -10.62 2.03 10.78
CA PHE A 54 -11.79 2.51 11.52
C PHE A 54 -12.99 1.59 11.34
N SER A 55 -13.20 1.09 10.11
CA SER A 55 -14.36 0.25 9.77
C SER A 55 -14.06 -1.25 9.75
N GLY A 56 -12.79 -1.64 9.63
CA GLY A 56 -12.37 -3.03 9.41
C GLY A 56 -12.65 -3.55 7.99
N ALA A 57 -13.13 -2.71 7.08
CA ALA A 57 -13.46 -3.12 5.72
C ALA A 57 -12.22 -3.09 4.80
N ALA A 58 -12.03 -4.13 3.99
CA ALA A 58 -10.94 -4.24 3.01
C ALA A 58 -11.21 -3.40 1.75
N VAL A 59 -11.22 -2.08 1.88
CA VAL A 59 -11.71 -1.14 0.84
C VAL A 59 -10.75 -0.02 0.46
N LEU A 60 -9.56 0.11 1.06
CA LEU A 60 -8.70 1.27 0.78
C LEU A 60 -8.23 1.35 -0.68
N SER A 61 -8.04 0.23 -1.38
CA SER A 61 -7.80 0.19 -2.83
C SER A 61 -8.89 0.85 -3.68
N ARG A 62 -10.09 1.04 -3.12
CA ARG A 62 -11.22 1.72 -3.77
C ARG A 62 -11.32 3.20 -3.37
N GLY A 63 -10.36 3.69 -2.58
CA GLY A 63 -10.28 5.07 -2.14
C GLY A 63 -9.93 6.01 -3.29
N ILE A 64 -10.12 7.30 -3.02
CA ILE A 64 -9.79 8.37 -3.98
C ILE A 64 -8.39 8.86 -3.63
N VAL A 65 -7.47 8.76 -4.59
CA VAL A 65 -6.13 9.35 -4.46
C VAL A 65 -6.25 10.87 -4.56
N GLY A 66 -5.48 11.58 -3.74
CA GLY A 66 -5.43 13.03 -3.74
C GLY A 66 -4.18 13.58 -3.10
N ASP A 67 -4.17 14.88 -2.89
CA ASP A 67 -3.10 15.62 -2.23
C ASP A 67 -3.67 16.35 -1.01
N ARG A 68 -2.89 16.40 0.07
CA ARG A 68 -3.13 17.28 1.21
C ARG A 68 -1.83 17.97 1.59
N ASP A 69 -1.76 19.27 1.30
CA ASP A 69 -0.60 20.11 1.60
C ASP A 69 0.71 19.55 1.03
N GLY A 70 0.66 18.99 -0.19
CA GLY A 70 1.81 18.37 -0.87
C GLY A 70 2.06 16.91 -0.49
N ARG A 71 1.25 16.33 0.40
CA ARG A 71 1.33 14.91 0.76
C ARG A 71 0.36 14.09 -0.08
N VAL A 72 0.86 13.06 -0.74
CA VAL A 72 0.04 12.12 -1.49
C VAL A 72 -0.79 11.27 -0.52
N THR A 73 -2.10 11.23 -0.74
CA THR A 73 -3.03 10.50 0.13
C THR A 73 -3.99 9.61 -0.64
N VAL A 74 -4.59 8.66 0.07
CA VAL A 74 -5.83 8.00 -0.32
C VAL A 74 -6.89 8.26 0.74
N GLN A 75 -8.06 8.74 0.32
CA GLN A 75 -9.22 8.89 1.20
C GLN A 75 -10.04 7.61 1.26
N SER A 76 -10.38 7.16 2.48
CA SER A 76 -11.16 5.95 2.66
C SER A 76 -12.56 6.06 2.02
N PRO A 77 -13.07 4.99 1.37
CA PRO A 77 -14.36 5.06 0.68
C PRO A 77 -15.56 5.34 1.58
N ILE A 78 -15.51 4.90 2.83
CA ILE A 78 -16.65 4.96 3.76
C ILE A 78 -16.59 6.23 4.59
N LEU A 79 -15.54 6.37 5.40
CA LEU A 79 -15.46 7.38 6.45
C LEU A 79 -14.60 8.61 6.07
N LYS A 80 -13.97 8.60 4.88
CA LYS A 80 -13.28 9.74 4.25
C LYS A 80 -12.02 10.24 4.96
N GLN A 81 -11.51 9.52 5.95
CA GLN A 81 -10.18 9.84 6.47
C GLN A 81 -9.13 9.70 5.37
N ALA A 82 -8.17 10.62 5.32
CA ALA A 82 -7.06 10.52 4.39
C ALA A 82 -5.85 9.85 5.04
N PHE A 83 -5.33 8.84 4.35
CA PHE A 83 -4.11 8.15 4.72
C PHE A 83 -3.01 8.53 3.74
N SER A 84 -1.86 8.90 4.26
CA SER A 84 -0.63 9.11 3.50
C SER A 84 -0.23 7.84 2.75
N LEU A 85 0.05 7.94 1.45
CA LEU A 85 0.61 6.82 0.69
C LEU A 85 2.11 6.62 0.95
N GLU A 86 2.78 7.63 1.50
CA GLU A 86 4.23 7.62 1.75
C GLU A 86 4.59 6.89 3.06
N ASP A 87 3.82 7.16 4.12
CA ASP A 87 4.11 6.69 5.48
C ASP A 87 2.92 6.03 6.19
N GLY A 88 1.76 5.93 5.52
CA GLY A 88 0.56 5.27 6.05
C GLY A 88 -0.15 6.03 7.17
N SER A 89 0.35 7.19 7.59
CA SER A 89 -0.26 8.00 8.64
C SER A 89 -1.65 8.50 8.25
N CYS A 90 -2.60 8.48 9.19
CA CYS A 90 -3.89 9.14 9.02
C CYS A 90 -3.73 10.63 9.32
N LEU A 91 -4.05 11.49 8.35
CA LEU A 91 -3.92 12.95 8.49
C LEU A 91 -5.05 13.56 9.32
N ASP A 92 -6.11 12.80 9.58
CA ASP A 92 -7.27 13.25 10.36
C ASP A 92 -7.24 12.76 11.81
N ASP A 93 -6.42 11.75 12.10
CA ASP A 93 -6.15 11.23 13.44
C ASP A 93 -4.70 10.71 13.51
N PRO A 94 -3.76 11.49 14.08
CA PRO A 94 -2.34 11.11 14.16
C PRO A 94 -2.06 9.83 14.95
N THR A 95 -3.03 9.30 15.69
CA THR A 95 -2.88 8.05 16.45
C THR A 95 -3.15 6.80 15.62
N VAL A 96 -3.65 6.96 14.39
CA VAL A 96 -4.05 5.87 13.50
C VAL A 96 -3.14 5.85 12.26
N SER A 97 -2.79 4.65 11.80
CA SER A 97 -2.04 4.43 10.57
C SER A 97 -2.44 3.12 9.91
N VAL A 98 -2.04 2.96 8.65
CA VAL A 98 -2.06 1.70 7.91
C VAL A 98 -0.62 1.27 7.61
N PRO A 99 -0.34 -0.03 7.44
CA PRO A 99 0.99 -0.47 7.04
C PRO A 99 1.34 0.08 5.66
N VAL A 100 2.63 0.34 5.44
CA VAL A 100 3.20 0.68 4.12
C VAL A 100 4.05 -0.48 3.67
N TYR A 101 3.95 -0.82 2.39
CA TYR A 101 4.67 -1.92 1.79
C TYR A 101 5.68 -1.40 0.76
N PRO A 102 6.93 -1.90 0.75
CA PRO A 102 7.86 -1.59 -0.33
C PRO A 102 7.29 -1.98 -1.69
N VAL A 103 7.44 -1.11 -2.67
CA VAL A 103 7.00 -1.35 -4.05
C VAL A 103 8.18 -1.13 -4.99
N ARG A 104 8.26 -1.95 -6.05
CA ARG A 104 9.21 -1.72 -7.14
C ARG A 104 8.57 -2.04 -8.49
N ILE A 105 9.15 -1.45 -9.53
CA ILE A 105 8.92 -1.84 -10.92
C ILE A 105 10.17 -2.59 -11.37
N THR A 106 10.00 -3.81 -11.87
CA THR A 106 11.10 -4.63 -12.38
C THR A 106 11.49 -4.23 -13.81
N ASP A 107 12.68 -4.63 -14.26
CA ASP A 107 13.19 -4.30 -15.60
C ASP A 107 12.29 -4.85 -16.73
N ASP A 108 11.56 -5.94 -16.48
CA ASP A 108 10.57 -6.53 -17.38
C ASP A 108 9.16 -5.91 -17.24
N GLY A 109 9.01 -4.83 -16.47
CA GLY A 109 7.82 -4.00 -16.42
C GLY A 109 6.73 -4.46 -15.45
N TYR A 110 7.03 -5.35 -14.50
CA TYR A 110 6.08 -5.79 -13.48
C TYR A 110 6.18 -4.96 -12.20
N VAL A 111 5.03 -4.66 -11.60
CA VAL A 111 4.95 -4.05 -10.27
C VAL A 111 4.94 -5.15 -9.23
N GLN A 112 5.84 -5.06 -8.25
CA GLN A 112 5.93 -5.99 -7.13
C GLN A 112 5.76 -5.25 -5.80
N VAL A 113 5.07 -5.90 -4.86
CA VAL A 113 4.86 -5.41 -3.50
C VAL A 113 5.53 -6.37 -2.53
N ALA A 114 6.32 -5.85 -1.59
CA ALA A 114 7.00 -6.65 -0.58
C ALA A 114 6.35 -6.53 0.78
N ARG A 115 6.55 -7.54 1.61
CA ARG A 115 6.49 -7.44 3.06
C ARG A 115 7.82 -7.84 3.68
N ASP A 116 8.05 -7.42 4.90
CA ASP A 116 9.15 -7.95 5.70
C ASP A 116 8.87 -9.42 6.06
N TYR A 117 9.91 -10.24 6.05
CA TYR A 117 9.83 -11.62 6.51
C TYR A 117 9.82 -11.70 8.02
N GLN A 118 8.68 -12.15 8.55
CA GLN A 118 8.57 -12.65 9.90
C GLN A 118 8.34 -14.17 9.82
N PRO A 119 9.20 -15.00 10.43
CA PRO A 119 8.96 -16.43 10.50
C PRO A 119 7.64 -16.67 11.24
N ARG A 120 6.77 -17.53 10.68
CA ARG A 120 5.56 -17.97 11.39
C ARG A 120 5.99 -18.58 12.72
N ALA A 121 5.48 -18.04 13.82
CA ALA A 121 5.55 -18.71 15.11
C ALA A 121 4.81 -20.06 14.99
N ALA A 122 5.52 -21.15 15.29
CA ALA A 122 4.98 -22.50 15.29
C ALA A 122 3.97 -22.72 16.43
#